data_AF-A0A1B9MHP0-F1
#
_entry.id   AF-A0A1B9MHP0-F1
#
_cell.length_a   1.000
_cell.length_b   1.000
_cell.length_c   1.000
_cell.angle_alpha   90.00
_cell.angle_beta   90.00
_cell.angle_gamma   90.00
#
_symmetry.space_group_name_H-M   'P 1'
#
loop_
_entity.id
_entity.type
_entity.pdbx_description
1 polymer ?
#
loop_
_entity_poly.entity_id
_entity_poly.type
_entity_poly.pdbx_seq_one_letter_code
_entity_poly.pdbx_strand_id
1 'polypeptide(L)'
;MEDISVKNSYDDFLSTVIVGIGEVSEMTKIPVRKLRYWEEKGIIKTVDPQSKSRQFDLANIKKIVLIQELMEDGYSLDGAAKKVEDRIAKIESLMNLIQM
;
A
#
# COMPACT_ATOMS: atom_id res chain seq x y z
N MET A 1 -0.72 -1.44 30.51
CA MET A 1 -0.01 -2.64 30.00
C MET A 1 -0.80 -3.32 28.87
N GLU A 2 -1.77 -2.64 28.23
CA GLU A 2 -2.59 -3.16 27.13
C GLU A 2 -2.22 -2.58 25.74
N ASP A 3 -1.47 -1.48 25.67
CA ASP A 3 -1.26 -0.73 24.41
C ASP A 3 -0.21 -1.29 23.44
N ILE A 4 0.66 -2.21 23.89
CA ILE A 4 1.69 -2.82 23.02
C ILE A 4 1.10 -3.98 22.19
N SER A 5 -0.04 -4.55 22.59
CA SER A 5 -0.67 -5.68 21.91
C SER A 5 -1.42 -5.29 20.62
N VAL A 6 -1.94 -4.05 20.53
CA VAL A 6 -2.80 -3.63 19.41
C VAL A 6 -1.99 -3.21 18.17
N LYS A 7 -0.85 -2.52 18.37
CA LYS A 7 -0.01 -2.05 17.25
C LYS A 7 0.59 -3.22 16.46
N ASN A 8 1.07 -4.25 17.18
CA ASN A 8 1.49 -5.50 16.56
C ASN A 8 0.31 -6.15 15.80
N SER A 9 -0.89 -6.20 16.38
CA SER A 9 -2.03 -6.85 15.72
C SER A 9 -2.49 -6.18 14.42
N TYR A 10 -2.45 -4.84 14.33
CA TYR A 10 -2.94 -4.14 13.15
C TYR A 10 -1.94 -4.21 11.99
N ASP A 11 -0.65 -3.99 12.26
CA ASP A 11 0.40 -4.12 11.25
C ASP A 11 0.53 -5.59 10.78
N ASP A 12 0.42 -6.54 11.71
CA ASP A 12 0.41 -7.97 11.40
C ASP A 12 -0.80 -8.34 10.54
N PHE A 13 -2.00 -7.84 10.86
CA PHE A 13 -3.18 -8.02 10.02
C PHE A 13 -3.00 -7.47 8.60
N LEU A 14 -2.41 -6.28 8.45
CA LEU A 14 -2.18 -5.67 7.13
C LEU A 14 -1.24 -6.52 6.27
N SER A 15 -0.27 -7.19 6.88
CA SER A 15 0.67 -8.09 6.19
C SER A 15 0.13 -9.50 5.93
N THR A 16 -0.84 -9.96 6.73
CA THR A 16 -1.36 -11.34 6.67
C THR A 16 -2.26 -11.57 5.44
N VAL A 17 -3.00 -10.55 5.01
CA VAL A 17 -3.92 -10.65 3.87
C VAL A 17 -3.15 -10.42 2.58
N ILE A 18 -2.85 -11.52 1.86
CA ILE A 18 -2.11 -11.51 0.60
C ILE A 18 -3.06 -11.78 -0.56
N VAL A 19 -3.08 -10.87 -1.54
CA VAL A 19 -3.99 -10.91 -2.69
C VAL A 19 -3.21 -10.86 -4.00
N GLY A 20 -3.58 -11.71 -4.96
CA GLY A 20 -2.96 -11.72 -6.28
C GLY A 20 -3.28 -10.47 -7.10
N ILE A 21 -2.39 -10.11 -8.03
CA ILE A 21 -2.56 -8.92 -8.89
C ILE A 21 -3.85 -8.96 -9.72
N GLY A 22 -4.37 -10.15 -10.04
CA GLY A 22 -5.63 -10.30 -10.77
C GLY A 22 -6.82 -9.85 -9.93
N GLU A 23 -6.91 -10.33 -8.70
CA GLU A 23 -7.97 -9.96 -7.76
C GLU A 23 -7.84 -8.48 -7.36
N VAL A 24 -6.62 -7.97 -7.14
CA VAL A 24 -6.40 -6.54 -6.89
C VAL A 24 -6.89 -5.70 -8.07
N SER A 25 -6.64 -6.14 -9.31
CA SER A 25 -7.14 -5.46 -10.51
C SER A 25 -8.67 -5.45 -10.56
N GLU A 26 -9.32 -6.55 -10.23
CA GLU A 26 -10.77 -6.66 -10.20
C GLU A 26 -11.41 -5.77 -9.11
N MET A 27 -10.82 -5.76 -7.91
CA MET A 27 -11.30 -4.96 -6.78
C MET A 27 -11.13 -3.46 -7.00
N THR A 28 -9.97 -3.05 -7.52
CA THR A 28 -9.63 -1.63 -7.69
C THR A 28 -10.05 -1.06 -9.04
N LYS A 29 -10.47 -1.91 -9.98
CA LYS A 29 -10.72 -1.58 -11.40
C LYS A 29 -9.50 -1.01 -12.13
N ILE A 30 -8.31 -1.13 -11.55
CA ILE A 30 -7.06 -0.71 -12.18
C ILE A 30 -6.54 -1.87 -13.04
N PRO A 31 -6.23 -1.66 -14.33
CA PRO A 31 -5.71 -2.73 -15.17
C PRO A 31 -4.41 -3.34 -14.62
N VAL A 32 -4.27 -4.66 -14.66
CA VAL A 32 -3.06 -5.41 -14.23
C VAL A 32 -1.78 -4.79 -14.76
N ARG A 33 -1.75 -4.35 -16.03
CA ARG A 33 -0.57 -3.70 -16.65
C ARG A 33 -0.13 -2.43 -15.92
N LYS A 34 -1.08 -1.65 -15.40
CA LYS A 34 -0.81 -0.39 -14.67
C LYS A 34 -0.27 -0.72 -13.28
N LEU A 35 -0.83 -1.73 -12.60
CA LEU A 35 -0.29 -2.24 -11.34
C LEU A 35 1.14 -2.80 -11.51
N ARG A 36 1.42 -3.50 -12.61
CA ARG A 36 2.78 -3.98 -12.90
C ARG A 36 3.76 -2.81 -13.05
N TYR A 37 3.38 -1.83 -13.85
CA TYR A 37 4.18 -0.61 -14.04
C TYR A 37 4.43 0.15 -12.73
N TRP A 38 3.44 0.24 -11.84
CA TRP A 38 3.62 0.89 -10.53
C TRP A 38 4.62 0.14 -9.66
N GLU A 39 4.59 -1.19 -9.66
CA GLU A 39 5.59 -1.98 -8.93
C GLU A 39 6.99 -1.89 -9.57
N GLU A 40 7.09 -1.86 -10.90
CA GLU A 40 8.38 -1.70 -11.60
C GLU A 40 9.02 -0.34 -11.28
N LYS A 41 8.19 0.68 -11.05
CA LYS A 41 8.62 2.00 -10.57
C LYS A 41 8.95 2.04 -9.08
N GLY A 42 8.76 0.94 -8.34
CA GLY A 42 8.98 0.85 -6.89
C GLY A 42 7.91 1.56 -6.06
N ILE A 43 6.81 2.01 -6.67
CA ILE A 43 5.73 2.74 -6.00
C ILE A 43 4.94 1.79 -5.08
N ILE A 44 4.74 0.56 -5.50
CA ILE A 44 4.15 -0.53 -4.70
C ILE A 44 5.09 -1.73 -4.77
N LYS A 45 5.00 -2.66 -3.83
CA LYS A 45 5.92 -3.80 -3.75
C LYS A 45 5.15 -5.11 -3.66
N THR A 46 5.60 -6.11 -4.41
CA THR A 46 5.12 -7.48 -4.24
C THR A 46 5.62 -8.04 -2.90
N VAL A 47 4.81 -8.87 -2.25
CA VAL A 47 5.17 -9.51 -0.96
C VAL A 47 6.35 -10.46 -1.13
N ASP A 48 6.31 -11.29 -2.18
CA ASP A 48 7.40 -12.21 -2.54
C ASP A 48 7.96 -11.84 -3.94
N PRO A 49 9.20 -11.34 -4.02
CA PRO A 49 9.87 -11.06 -5.30
C PRO A 49 10.17 -12.30 -6.15
N GLN A 50 10.21 -13.49 -5.55
CA GLN A 50 10.47 -14.76 -6.27
C GLN A 50 9.20 -15.41 -6.81
N SER A 51 8.03 -14.93 -6.38
CA SER A 51 6.75 -15.48 -6.83
C SER A 51 6.53 -15.22 -8.32
N LYS A 52 6.07 -16.27 -9.03
CA LYS A 52 5.72 -16.18 -10.47
C LYS A 52 4.56 -15.20 -10.73
N SER A 53 3.73 -14.96 -9.71
CA SER A 53 2.62 -14.01 -9.76
C SER A 53 2.81 -12.95 -8.70
N ARG A 54 2.54 -11.68 -9.05
CA ARG A 54 2.63 -10.57 -8.11
C ARG A 54 1.51 -10.66 -7.10
N GLN A 55 1.86 -10.48 -5.83
CA GLN A 55 0.93 -10.52 -4.72
C GLN A 55 1.16 -9.31 -3.84
N PHE A 56 0.08 -8.71 -3.36
CA PHE A 56 0.12 -7.49 -2.56
C PHE A 56 -0.57 -7.74 -1.23
N ASP A 57 0.04 -7.24 -0.17
CA ASP A 57 -0.58 -7.20 1.14
C ASP A 57 -1.61 -6.06 1.22
N LEU A 58 -2.38 -6.02 2.30
CA LEU A 58 -3.44 -5.02 2.47
C LEU A 58 -2.87 -3.59 2.58
N ALA A 59 -1.64 -3.44 3.09
CA ALA A 59 -0.93 -2.15 3.13
C ALA A 59 -0.66 -1.61 1.71
N ASN A 60 -0.14 -2.45 0.82
CA ASN A 60 0.07 -2.09 -0.58
C ASN A 60 -1.25 -1.85 -1.31
N ILE A 61 -2.29 -2.66 -1.06
CA ILE A 61 -3.62 -2.45 -1.65
C ILE A 61 -4.21 -1.10 -1.22
N LYS A 62 -4.07 -0.72 0.05
CA LYS A 62 -4.47 0.60 0.54
C LYS A 62 -3.69 1.71 -0.16
N LYS A 63 -2.38 1.54 -0.35
CA LYS A 63 -1.54 2.50 -1.10
C LYS A 63 -2.02 2.64 -2.55
N ILE A 64 -2.36 1.53 -3.22
CA ILE A 64 -2.89 1.51 -4.59
C ILE A 64 -4.16 2.34 -4.71
N VAL A 65 -5.13 2.14 -3.80
CA VAL A 65 -6.41 2.87 -3.81
C VAL A 65 -6.19 4.37 -3.63
N LEU A 66 -5.39 4.78 -2.64
CA LEU A 66 -5.11 6.21 -2.38
C LEU A 66 -4.39 6.90 -3.54
N ILE A 67 -3.48 6.19 -4.22
CA ILE A 67 -2.80 6.72 -5.41
C ILE A 67 -3.81 6.90 -6.55
N GLN A 68 -4.69 5.91 -6.76
CA GLN A 68 -5.70 5.97 -7.82
C GLN A 68 -6.68 7.13 -7.61
N GLU A 69 -7.16 7.36 -6.40
CA GLU A 69 -8.02 8.52 -6.05
C GLU A 69 -7.33 9.85 -6.40
N LEU A 70 -6.06 10.02 -6.02
CA LEU A 70 -5.31 11.23 -6.37
C LEU A 70 -5.10 11.37 -7.88
N MET A 71 -4.89 10.27 -8.60
CA MET A 71 -4.80 10.33 -10.07
C MET A 71 -6.14 10.74 -10.70
N GLU A 72 -7.27 10.32 -10.13
CA GLU A 72 -8.61 10.72 -10.56
C GLU A 72 -8.87 12.21 -10.27
N ASP A 73 -8.28 12.75 -9.20
CA ASP A 73 -8.25 14.19 -8.89
C ASP A 73 -7.29 15.00 -9.78
N GLY A 74 -6.62 14.37 -10.76
CA GLY A 74 -5.77 15.04 -11.74
C GLY A 74 -4.28 15.11 -11.39
N TYR A 75 -3.84 14.41 -10.34
CA TYR A 75 -2.40 14.29 -10.05
C TYR A 75 -1.71 13.35 -11.04
N SER A 76 -0.43 13.62 -11.33
CA SER A 76 0.42 12.62 -11.99
C SER A 76 0.64 11.42 -11.06
N LEU A 77 1.01 10.26 -11.62
CA LEU A 77 1.36 9.07 -10.84
C LEU A 77 2.45 9.37 -9.80
N ASP A 78 3.52 10.04 -10.20
CA ASP A 78 4.65 10.36 -9.30
C ASP A 78 4.20 11.34 -8.20
N GLY A 79 3.38 12.33 -8.54
CA GLY A 79 2.82 13.27 -7.58
C GLY A 79 1.88 12.60 -6.58
N ALA A 80 1.01 11.71 -7.05
CA ALA A 80 0.10 10.92 -6.23
C ALA A 80 0.88 9.98 -5.29
N ALA A 81 1.84 9.22 -5.83
CA ALA A 81 2.70 8.31 -5.07
C ALA A 81 3.45 9.05 -3.95
N LYS A 82 4.10 10.17 -4.29
CA LYS A 82 4.81 11.00 -3.32
C LYS A 82 3.89 11.52 -2.22
N LYS A 83 2.70 12.02 -2.57
CA LYS A 83 1.76 12.56 -1.59
C LYS A 83 1.24 11.50 -0.62
N VAL A 84 1.04 10.27 -1.09
CA VAL A 84 0.66 9.13 -0.24
C VAL A 84 1.81 8.73 0.68
N GLU A 85 3.04 8.66 0.17
CA GLU A 85 4.23 8.36 0.99
C GLU A 85 4.48 9.42 2.08
N ASP A 86 4.42 10.70 1.72
CA ASP A 86 4.57 11.80 2.66
C ASP A 86 3.47 11.73 3.76
N ARG A 87 2.25 11.29 3.41
CA ARG A 87 1.15 11.08 4.37
C ARG A 87 1.41 9.92 5.32
N ILE A 88 1.91 8.80 4.80
CA ILE A 88 2.26 7.62 5.62
C ILE A 88 3.37 7.99 6.62
N ALA A 89 4.46 8.60 6.14
CA ALA A 89 5.57 9.02 6.99
C ALA A 89 5.14 10.01 8.08
N LYS A 90 4.23 10.95 7.76
CA LYS A 90 3.66 11.87 8.76
C LYS A 90 2.87 11.15 9.84
N ILE A 91 2.04 10.16 9.46
CA ILE A 91 1.27 9.36 10.42
C ILE A 91 2.22 8.53 11.29
N GLU A 92 3.21 7.86 10.70
CA GLU A 92 4.21 7.08 11.45
C GLU A 92 4.95 7.94 12.48
N SER A 93 5.38 9.14 12.08
CA SER A 93 6.02 10.09 12.99
C SER A 93 5.12 10.48 14.15
N LEU A 94 3.84 10.78 13.89
CA LEU A 94 2.86 11.10 14.93
C LEU A 94 2.64 9.92 15.89
N MET A 95 2.51 8.70 15.35
CA MET A 95 2.29 7.50 16.17
C MET A 95 3.48 7.20 17.07
N ASN A 96 4.71 7.45 16.61
CA ASN A 96 5.91 7.27 17.41
C ASN A 96 6.00 8.26 18.59
N LEU A 97 5.42 9.46 18.47
CA LEU A 97 5.38 10.43 19.57
C LEU A 97 4.45 10.00 20.71
N ILE A 98 3.38 9.26 20.41
CA ILE A 98 2.39 8.80 21.41
C ILE A 98 2.92 7.59 22.19
N GLN A 99 3.90 6.87 21.65
CA GLN A 99 4.50 5.68 22.27
C GLN A 99 5.75 5.97 23.10
N MET A 100 6.14 7.23 23.20
CA MET A 100 7.26 7.71 24.03
C MET A 100 6.75 8.17 25.39
#